data_AF-A0A2T2SJY3-F1
#
_entry.id   AF-A0A2T2SJY3-F1
#
_cell.length_a   1.000
_cell.length_b   1.000
_cell.length_c   1.000
_cell.angle_alpha   90.00
_cell.angle_beta   90.00
_cell.angle_gamma   90.00
#
_symmetry.space_group_name_H-M   'P 1'
#
loop_
_entity.id
_entity.type
_entity.pdbx_description
1 polymer ?
#
loop_
_entity_poly.entity_id
_entity_poly.type
_entity_poly.pdbx_seq_one_letter_code
_entity_poly.pdbx_strand_id
1 'polypeptide(L)'
;MGLVGGAPLPALGQDTGAGAFSRLGFGARGMALGNALAADPSADVSSHYNPALLPSASGQRVSASAALLSFDRELQFLEFMTPVGPTAGIGLSLTHAGVSDIDGRNADGAHTEALSTDEFALSLAFGNRFTDWLSVGTALTLYQSDLVPDVDPVRGFGLDFGVRVRATDRLRLAATVDDLLAKYEWDASAIGGGTHTDRFPVRVRLGASYSVLDERLRLLQARTRTESFLFHNLGARVGASFQLVDILEVRAGLDRIGVEGTSGLRPSAGFGVRQSVGNLDLRIHYAATLEPHVRTVMNTGTVELFL
;
A
#
# COMPACT_ATOMS: atom_id res chain seq x y z
N MET A 1 -10.54 -31.05 38.40
CA MET A 1 -11.15 -29.96 37.62
C MET A 1 -10.17 -28.79 37.64
N GLY A 2 -9.17 -28.82 36.74
CA GLY A 2 -8.09 -27.83 36.69
C GLY A 2 -8.29 -26.96 35.44
N LEU A 3 -8.53 -25.67 35.66
CA LEU A 3 -8.73 -24.69 34.60
C LEU A 3 -7.42 -24.48 33.85
N VAL A 4 -7.49 -24.69 32.54
CA VAL A 4 -6.48 -24.31 31.56
C VAL A 4 -6.37 -22.79 31.57
N GLY A 5 -5.27 -22.26 32.11
CA GLY A 5 -4.87 -20.87 31.94
C GLY A 5 -4.39 -20.68 30.52
N GLY A 6 -5.31 -20.40 29.59
CA GLY A 6 -4.97 -19.93 28.26
C GLY A 6 -4.31 -18.57 28.37
N ALA A 7 -3.00 -18.50 28.15
CA ALA A 7 -2.32 -17.24 27.92
C ALA A 7 -3.04 -16.53 26.76
N PRO A 8 -3.32 -15.21 26.86
CA PRO A 8 -3.87 -14.48 25.74
C PRO A 8 -2.89 -14.60 24.58
N LEU A 9 -3.35 -15.20 23.47
CA LEU A 9 -2.63 -15.16 22.21
C LEU A 9 -2.45 -13.67 21.86
N PRO A 10 -1.22 -13.19 21.58
CA PRO A 10 -1.04 -11.82 21.12
C PRO A 10 -1.88 -11.63 19.85
N ALA A 11 -2.61 -10.52 19.77
CA ALA A 11 -3.42 -10.16 18.61
C ALA A 11 -2.55 -10.22 17.34
N LEU A 12 -2.96 -11.05 16.38
CA LEU A 12 -2.20 -11.37 15.17
C LEU A 12 -2.44 -10.29 14.10
N GLY A 13 -1.98 -9.07 14.35
CA GLY A 13 -2.15 -7.95 13.44
C GLY A 13 -1.04 -7.86 12.39
N GLN A 14 -1.37 -8.08 11.12
CA GLN A 14 -0.56 -7.58 9.97
C GLN A 14 -0.32 -6.05 10.03
N ASP A 15 -1.09 -5.36 10.89
CA ASP A 15 -1.16 -3.92 11.09
C ASP A 15 -0.39 -3.42 12.34
N THR A 16 0.25 -4.32 13.11
CA THR A 16 1.04 -3.94 14.28
C THR A 16 2.50 -4.26 14.05
N GLY A 17 3.35 -3.23 14.00
CA GLY A 17 4.80 -3.35 13.81
C GLY A 17 5.35 -2.35 12.80
N ALA A 18 6.67 -2.16 12.80
CA ALA A 18 7.33 -1.13 12.00
C ALA A 18 6.90 -1.11 10.53
N GLY A 19 6.67 0.09 10.01
CA GLY A 19 6.21 0.32 8.64
C GLY A 19 4.77 -0.06 8.36
N ALA A 20 3.89 -0.17 9.36
CA ALA A 20 2.48 -0.53 9.16
C ALA A 20 1.77 0.38 8.15
N PHE A 21 2.09 1.68 8.18
CA PHE A 21 1.52 2.65 7.27
C PHE A 21 1.75 2.32 5.78
N SER A 22 2.91 1.77 5.42
CA SER A 22 3.25 1.40 4.03
C SER A 22 2.46 0.21 3.52
N ARG A 23 1.66 -0.45 4.36
CA ARG A 23 0.90 -1.67 4.02
C ARG A 23 -0.59 -1.45 3.88
N LEU A 24 -1.10 -0.27 4.24
CA LEU A 24 -2.53 0.07 4.23
C LEU A 24 -3.15 0.12 2.83
N GLY A 25 -2.33 0.26 1.79
CA GLY A 25 -2.72 0.43 0.39
C GLY A 25 -2.19 1.75 -0.17
N PHE A 26 -2.40 1.97 -1.46
CA PHE A 26 -1.94 3.16 -2.18
C PHE A 26 -3.01 3.61 -3.18
N GLY A 27 -3.50 4.84 -2.99
CA GLY A 27 -4.54 5.45 -3.80
C GLY A 27 -5.92 4.79 -3.67
N ALA A 28 -6.97 5.54 -4.00
CA ALA A 28 -8.35 5.07 -3.99
C ALA A 28 -8.54 3.86 -4.91
N ARG A 29 -7.91 3.85 -6.10
CA ARG A 29 -7.99 2.74 -7.05
C ARG A 29 -7.56 1.41 -6.43
N GLY A 30 -6.38 1.39 -5.81
CA GLY A 30 -5.84 0.16 -5.25
C GLY A 30 -6.58 -0.27 -3.99
N MET A 31 -6.97 0.67 -3.14
CA MET A 31 -7.79 0.38 -1.96
C MET A 31 -9.16 -0.19 -2.34
N ALA A 32 -9.84 0.36 -3.36
CA ALA A 32 -11.12 -0.16 -3.87
C ALA A 32 -11.01 -1.56 -4.51
N LEU A 33 -9.81 -1.99 -4.91
CA LEU A 33 -9.52 -3.31 -5.48
C LEU A 33 -8.88 -4.25 -4.45
N GLY A 34 -9.05 -3.97 -3.15
CA GLY A 34 -8.53 -4.80 -2.07
C GLY A 34 -7.00 -4.92 -2.08
N ASN A 35 -6.30 -3.91 -2.63
CA ASN A 35 -4.85 -3.88 -2.80
C ASN A 35 -4.27 -5.07 -3.62
N ALA A 36 -5.07 -5.64 -4.53
CA ALA A 36 -4.73 -6.82 -5.34
C ALA A 36 -3.99 -6.50 -6.66
N LEU A 37 -3.36 -5.33 -6.78
CA LEU A 37 -2.86 -4.79 -8.05
C LEU A 37 -1.50 -5.34 -8.52
N ALA A 38 -0.89 -6.31 -7.83
CA ALA A 38 0.50 -6.72 -8.09
C ALA A 38 0.78 -7.21 -9.53
N ALA A 39 -0.23 -7.70 -10.26
CA ALA A 39 -0.12 -8.18 -11.63
C ALA A 39 -0.90 -7.32 -12.66
N ASP A 40 -1.48 -6.21 -12.23
CA ASP A 40 -2.36 -5.38 -13.06
C ASP A 40 -1.54 -4.45 -13.98
N PRO A 41 -1.63 -4.62 -15.32
CA PRO A 41 -0.81 -3.88 -16.30
C PRO A 41 -1.46 -2.56 -16.74
N SER A 42 -2.28 -1.94 -15.89
CA SER A 42 -3.10 -0.79 -16.30
C SER A 42 -2.24 0.43 -16.69
N ALA A 43 -2.84 1.37 -17.42
CA ALA A 43 -2.15 2.60 -17.81
C ALA A 43 -1.75 3.47 -16.60
N ASP A 44 -2.54 3.40 -15.52
CA ASP A 44 -2.39 4.05 -14.22
C ASP A 44 -1.68 3.16 -13.18
N VAL A 45 -0.73 2.33 -13.62
CA VAL A 45 0.05 1.47 -12.70
C VAL A 45 0.77 2.28 -11.63
N SER A 46 0.85 1.72 -10.43
CA SER A 46 1.64 2.28 -9.33
C SER A 46 2.79 1.35 -8.97
N SER A 47 3.97 1.94 -8.80
CA SER A 47 5.20 1.24 -8.42
C SER A 47 5.10 0.61 -7.03
N HIS A 48 4.28 1.18 -6.15
CA HIS A 48 4.02 0.70 -4.79
C HIS A 48 3.53 -0.77 -4.76
N TYR A 49 2.74 -1.19 -5.76
CA TYR A 49 2.24 -2.57 -5.80
C TYR A 49 3.23 -3.54 -6.41
N ASN A 50 3.94 -3.12 -7.45
CA ASN A 50 5.00 -3.90 -8.09
C ASN A 50 5.79 -3.00 -9.07
N PRO A 51 7.10 -2.76 -8.85
CA PRO A 51 7.90 -1.93 -9.75
C PRO A 51 8.04 -2.50 -11.17
N ALA A 52 7.85 -3.81 -11.37
CA ALA A 52 7.84 -4.43 -12.71
C ALA A 52 6.64 -4.04 -13.58
N LEU A 53 5.67 -3.31 -13.02
CA LEU A 53 4.51 -2.80 -13.76
C LEU A 53 4.82 -1.51 -14.52
N LEU A 54 5.85 -0.76 -14.10
CA LEU A 54 6.20 0.55 -14.67
C LEU A 54 6.32 0.59 -16.20
N PRO A 55 6.82 -0.44 -16.91
CA PRO A 55 6.82 -0.47 -18.37
C PRO A 55 5.43 -0.49 -19.03
N SER A 56 4.35 -0.69 -18.26
CA SER A 56 2.96 -0.68 -18.74
C SER A 56 2.34 0.73 -18.72
N ALA A 57 3.07 1.71 -18.18
CA ALA A 57 2.72 3.12 -18.22
C ALA A 57 2.38 3.57 -19.65
N SER A 58 1.23 4.22 -19.83
CA SER A 58 0.86 4.77 -21.14
C SER A 58 1.46 6.16 -21.41
N GLY A 59 1.93 6.85 -20.37
CA GLY A 59 2.40 8.24 -20.45
C GLY A 59 2.88 8.76 -19.10
N GLN A 60 3.21 10.04 -19.06
CA GLN A 60 3.54 10.73 -17.82
C GLN A 60 2.29 10.89 -16.97
N ARG A 61 2.37 10.55 -15.69
CA ARG A 61 1.23 10.68 -14.76
C ARG A 61 1.70 11.25 -13.44
N VAL A 62 0.95 12.22 -12.94
CA VAL A 62 1.00 12.68 -11.55
C VAL A 62 -0.28 12.23 -10.85
N SER A 63 -0.16 11.67 -9.65
CA SER A 63 -1.30 11.24 -8.85
C SER A 63 -1.16 11.72 -7.42
N ALA A 64 -2.20 12.34 -6.89
CA ALA A 64 -2.28 12.75 -5.49
C ALA A 64 -3.50 12.08 -4.85
N SER A 65 -3.33 11.56 -3.64
CA SER A 65 -4.39 10.87 -2.91
C SER A 65 -4.35 11.22 -1.43
N ALA A 66 -5.52 11.28 -0.80
CA ALA A 66 -5.67 11.46 0.63
C ALA A 66 -6.75 10.52 1.17
N ALA A 67 -6.48 9.93 2.33
CA ALA A 67 -7.39 9.09 3.07
C ALA A 67 -7.53 9.60 4.51
N LEU A 68 -8.77 9.73 4.96
CA LEU A 68 -9.10 10.04 6.35
C LEU A 68 -9.58 8.76 7.03
N LEU A 69 -8.99 8.45 8.18
CA LEU A 69 -9.23 7.27 8.98
C LEU A 69 -9.77 7.69 10.35
N SER A 70 -10.24 6.71 11.11
CA SER A 70 -10.65 6.92 12.51
C SER A 70 -9.47 7.25 13.41
N PHE A 71 -9.75 7.96 14.52
CA PHE A 71 -8.76 8.42 15.51
C PHE A 71 -7.76 9.42 14.94
N ASP A 72 -8.28 10.38 14.15
CA ASP A 72 -7.49 11.51 13.62
C ASP A 72 -6.25 11.05 12.83
N ARG A 73 -6.37 9.87 12.23
CA ARG A 73 -5.35 9.25 11.40
C ARG A 73 -5.54 9.71 9.96
N GLU A 74 -4.44 10.09 9.33
CA GLU A 74 -4.41 10.46 7.93
C GLU A 74 -3.36 9.69 7.15
N LEU A 75 -3.63 9.51 5.87
CA LEU A 75 -2.73 8.82 4.95
C LEU A 75 -2.78 9.49 3.58
N GLN A 76 -1.65 10.01 3.13
CA GLN A 76 -1.52 10.82 1.94
C GLN A 76 -0.48 10.20 1.00
N PHE A 77 -0.72 10.34 -0.30
CA PHE A 77 0.17 9.82 -1.33
C PHE A 77 0.37 10.83 -2.43
N LEU A 78 1.60 10.93 -2.91
CA LEU A 78 1.96 11.63 -4.14
C LEU A 78 2.79 10.69 -4.99
N GLU A 79 2.43 10.52 -6.26
CA GLU A 79 3.15 9.67 -7.21
C GLU A 79 3.40 10.45 -8.50
N PHE A 80 4.61 10.33 -9.02
CA PHE A 80 4.95 10.66 -10.39
C PHE A 80 5.46 9.41 -11.08
N MET A 81 5.05 9.19 -12.32
CA MET A 81 5.59 8.13 -13.14
C MET A 81 5.77 8.58 -14.58
N THR A 82 6.74 7.99 -15.26
CA THR A 82 6.98 8.26 -16.67
C THR A 82 7.55 7.03 -17.38
N PRO A 83 7.07 6.68 -18.58
CA PRO A 83 7.74 5.72 -19.44
C PRO A 83 9.09 6.27 -19.88
N VAL A 84 10.09 5.40 -19.94
CA VAL A 84 11.45 5.71 -20.41
C VAL A 84 11.76 4.80 -21.58
N GLY A 85 11.68 5.36 -22.79
CA GLY A 85 11.80 4.59 -24.02
C GLY A 85 10.67 3.56 -24.19
N PRO A 86 10.87 2.55 -25.06
CA PRO A 86 9.80 1.60 -25.40
C PRO A 86 9.61 0.46 -24.38
N THR A 87 10.54 0.28 -23.45
CA THR A 87 10.59 -0.89 -22.57
C THR A 87 10.74 -0.57 -21.09
N ALA A 88 11.05 0.67 -20.70
CA ALA A 88 11.28 1.00 -19.29
C ALA A 88 10.28 2.02 -18.76
N GLY A 89 10.24 2.15 -17.44
CA GLY A 89 9.53 3.22 -16.75
C GLY A 89 10.19 3.54 -15.42
N ILE A 90 10.05 4.77 -14.98
CA ILE A 90 10.51 5.26 -13.67
C ILE A 90 9.29 5.73 -12.88
N GLY A 91 9.28 5.48 -11.58
CA GLY A 91 8.29 5.99 -10.64
C GLY A 91 8.97 6.66 -9.45
N LEU A 92 8.41 7.75 -8.97
CA LEU A 92 8.74 8.40 -7.71
C LEU A 92 7.45 8.46 -6.88
N SER A 93 7.47 7.98 -5.64
CA SER A 93 6.31 8.04 -4.75
C SER A 93 6.68 8.55 -3.37
N LEU A 94 5.79 9.34 -2.78
CA LEU A 94 5.84 9.79 -1.40
C LEU A 94 4.57 9.31 -0.72
N THR A 95 4.74 8.60 0.40
CA THR A 95 3.66 8.26 1.32
C THR A 95 3.89 9.01 2.61
N HIS A 96 2.85 9.66 3.12
CA HIS A 96 2.83 10.29 4.44
C HIS A 96 1.70 9.66 5.26
N ALA A 97 1.99 9.27 6.49
CA ALA A 97 0.98 8.82 7.44
C ALA A 97 1.17 9.56 8.75
N GLY A 98 0.07 10.06 9.29
CA GLY A 98 0.10 10.89 10.50
C GLY A 98 -1.04 10.54 11.44
N VAL A 99 -0.84 10.87 12.71
CA VAL A 99 -1.89 10.88 13.73
C VAL A 99 -1.79 12.21 14.46
N SER A 100 -2.87 12.98 14.46
CA SER A 100 -2.96 14.25 15.19
C SER A 100 -3.80 14.10 16.46
N ASP A 101 -3.81 15.15 17.28
CA ASP A 101 -4.68 15.28 18.46
C ASP A 101 -4.59 14.12 19.45
N ILE A 102 -3.40 13.52 19.60
CA ILE A 102 -3.14 12.50 20.61
C ILE A 102 -3.14 13.16 21.98
N ASP A 103 -4.03 12.74 22.86
CA ASP A 103 -4.18 13.28 24.22
C ASP A 103 -2.99 12.87 25.12
N GLY A 104 -2.00 13.75 25.24
CA GLY A 104 -0.86 13.60 26.13
C GLY A 104 -1.28 13.73 27.59
N ARG A 105 -0.82 12.78 28.43
CA ARG A 105 -1.12 12.78 29.87
C ARG A 105 0.12 12.47 30.69
N ASN A 106 0.23 13.10 31.86
CA ASN A 106 1.27 12.81 32.83
C ASN A 106 0.94 11.56 33.67
N ALA A 107 1.83 11.19 34.60
CA ALA A 107 1.64 10.03 35.48
C ALA A 107 0.39 10.11 36.38
N ASP A 108 -0.07 11.32 36.69
CA ASP A 108 -1.29 11.57 37.46
C ASP A 108 -2.57 11.54 36.59
N GLY A 109 -2.41 11.31 35.28
CA GLY A 109 -3.49 11.30 34.30
C GLY A 109 -4.00 12.68 33.92
N ALA A 110 -3.35 13.76 34.36
CA ALA A 110 -3.68 15.11 33.93
C ALA A 110 -3.20 15.33 32.50
N HIS A 111 -4.02 16.01 31.70
CA HIS A 111 -3.67 16.41 30.34
C HIS A 111 -2.41 17.30 30.37
N THR A 112 -1.50 17.06 29.43
CA THR A 112 -0.29 17.86 29.24
C THR A 112 -0.41 18.71 27.99
N GLU A 113 -0.49 18.05 26.83
CA GLU A 113 -0.54 18.68 25.52
C GLU A 113 -1.15 17.73 24.48
N ALA A 114 -1.42 18.26 23.29
CA ALA A 114 -1.80 17.45 22.14
C ALA A 114 -0.53 17.03 21.37
N LEU A 115 -0.32 15.73 21.23
CA LEU A 115 0.81 15.15 20.53
C LEU A 115 0.42 14.78 19.09
N SER A 116 1.42 14.71 18.22
CA SER A 116 1.29 14.18 16.86
C SER A 116 2.44 13.23 16.53
N THR A 117 2.21 12.37 15.53
CA THR A 117 3.24 11.47 15.00
C THR A 117 3.19 11.50 13.48
N ASP A 118 4.36 11.42 12.85
CA ASP A 118 4.48 11.47 11.39
C ASP A 118 5.43 10.38 10.87
N GLU A 119 5.01 9.67 9.83
CA GLU A 119 5.83 8.69 9.12
C GLU A 119 5.83 8.99 7.62
N PHE A 120 7.02 8.90 7.01
CA PHE A 120 7.22 9.14 5.58
C PHE A 120 7.89 7.96 4.91
N ALA A 121 7.48 7.65 3.68
CA ALA A 121 8.19 6.75 2.77
C ALA A 121 8.36 7.40 1.40
N LEU A 122 9.60 7.68 1.02
CA LEU A 122 9.97 8.19 -0.29
C LEU A 122 10.60 7.08 -1.12
N SER A 123 9.96 6.68 -2.22
CA SER A 123 10.38 5.55 -3.05
C SER A 123 10.77 5.99 -4.46
N LEU A 124 11.92 5.53 -4.95
CA LEU A 124 12.34 5.63 -6.34
C LEU A 124 12.34 4.23 -6.95
N ALA A 125 11.59 4.05 -8.03
CA ALA A 125 11.39 2.77 -8.68
C ALA A 125 11.79 2.80 -10.15
N PHE A 126 12.33 1.69 -10.63
CA PHE A 126 12.63 1.45 -12.04
C PHE A 126 12.10 0.08 -12.46
N GLY A 127 11.46 0.02 -13.61
CA GLY A 127 11.01 -1.24 -14.22
C GLY A 127 11.41 -1.30 -15.68
N ASN A 128 11.74 -2.51 -16.16
CA ASN A 128 12.06 -2.78 -17.54
C ASN A 128 11.36 -4.05 -18.06
N ARG A 129 10.86 -3.97 -19.29
CA ARG A 129 10.33 -5.08 -20.07
C ARG A 129 11.45 -5.65 -20.93
N PHE A 130 12.03 -6.76 -20.46
CA PHE A 130 13.12 -7.46 -21.13
C PHE A 130 12.65 -8.22 -22.37
N THR A 131 11.42 -8.75 -22.34
CA THR A 131 10.77 -9.41 -23.47
C THR A 131 9.29 -9.05 -23.52
N ASP A 132 8.58 -9.36 -24.61
CA ASP A 132 7.14 -9.11 -24.71
C ASP A 132 6.28 -9.83 -23.65
N TRP A 133 6.86 -10.78 -22.93
CA TRP A 133 6.21 -11.54 -21.89
C TRP A 133 6.80 -11.32 -20.50
N LEU A 134 8.00 -10.76 -20.35
CA LEU A 134 8.69 -10.60 -19.07
C LEU A 134 9.03 -9.14 -18.75
N SER A 135 8.64 -8.69 -17.57
CA SER A 135 9.10 -7.44 -16.97
C SER A 135 9.69 -7.69 -15.58
N VAL A 136 10.72 -6.93 -15.23
CA VAL A 136 11.35 -6.94 -13.91
C VAL A 136 11.47 -5.50 -13.45
N GLY A 137 11.40 -5.26 -12.15
CA GLY A 137 11.62 -3.95 -11.58
C GLY A 137 12.16 -4.01 -10.16
N THR A 138 12.62 -2.86 -9.69
CA THR A 138 13.13 -2.68 -8.33
C THR A 138 12.76 -1.29 -7.82
N ALA A 139 12.65 -1.14 -6.51
CA ALA A 139 12.51 0.16 -5.86
C ALA A 139 13.46 0.29 -4.66
N LEU A 140 13.93 1.50 -4.43
CA LEU A 140 14.60 1.92 -3.21
C LEU A 140 13.66 2.87 -2.46
N THR A 141 13.38 2.56 -1.20
CA THR A 141 12.50 3.34 -0.35
C THR A 141 13.26 3.87 0.84
N LEU A 142 13.20 5.18 1.08
CA LEU A 142 13.69 5.82 2.30
C LEU A 142 12.52 6.01 3.25
N TYR A 143 12.64 5.49 4.46
CA TYR A 143 11.66 5.61 5.52
C TYR A 143 12.15 6.63 6.55
N GLN A 144 11.24 7.45 7.06
CA GLN A 144 11.47 8.31 8.22
C GLN A 144 10.29 8.18 9.18
N SER A 145 10.58 8.10 10.48
CA SER A 145 9.57 7.97 11.52
C SER A 145 9.85 8.96 12.64
N ASP A 146 8.84 9.77 12.95
CA ASP A 146 8.80 10.75 14.02
C ASP A 146 7.64 10.39 14.96
N LEU A 147 7.95 9.58 15.99
CA LEU A 147 6.94 9.02 16.90
C LEU A 147 7.09 9.49 18.35
N VAL A 148 8.29 9.93 18.73
CA VAL A 148 8.63 10.21 20.12
C VAL A 148 9.03 11.67 20.22
N PRO A 149 8.28 12.49 20.96
CA PRO A 149 8.67 13.87 21.24
C PRO A 149 10.08 13.93 21.83
N ASP A 150 10.82 14.97 21.47
CA ASP A 150 12.18 15.24 21.97
C ASP A 150 13.25 14.18 21.60
N VAL A 151 12.95 13.28 20.66
CA VAL A 151 13.92 12.35 20.05
C VAL A 151 14.02 12.65 18.57
N ASP A 152 15.25 12.64 18.02
CA ASP A 152 15.46 12.88 16.59
C ASP A 152 14.74 11.80 15.73
N PRO A 153 14.09 12.20 14.61
CA PRO A 153 13.43 11.26 13.72
C PRO A 153 14.37 10.16 13.23
N VAL A 154 13.91 8.91 13.31
CA VAL A 154 14.69 7.75 12.85
C VAL A 154 14.53 7.55 11.36
N ARG A 155 15.57 7.05 10.70
CA ARG A 155 15.58 6.78 9.26
C ARG A 155 15.93 5.35 8.96
N GLY A 156 15.33 4.82 7.91
CA GLY A 156 15.58 3.49 7.38
C GLY A 156 15.58 3.50 5.86
N PHE A 157 16.05 2.41 5.26
CA PHE A 157 15.89 2.21 3.82
C PHE A 157 15.44 0.77 3.55
N GLY A 158 14.65 0.58 2.50
CA GLY A 158 14.19 -0.71 2.03
C GLY A 158 14.42 -0.89 0.55
N LEU A 159 14.53 -2.15 0.12
CA LEU A 159 14.61 -2.54 -1.27
C LEU A 159 13.44 -3.45 -1.63
N ASP A 160 12.83 -3.16 -2.77
CA ASP A 160 11.77 -3.98 -3.33
C ASP A 160 12.21 -4.55 -4.68
N PHE A 161 11.76 -5.76 -4.97
CA PHE A 161 11.95 -6.42 -6.26
C PHE A 161 10.62 -6.95 -6.78
N GLY A 162 10.42 -6.81 -8.09
CA GLY A 162 9.21 -7.24 -8.77
C GLY A 162 9.50 -7.96 -10.06
N VAL A 163 8.66 -8.95 -10.37
CA VAL A 163 8.62 -9.62 -11.68
C VAL A 163 7.16 -9.69 -12.12
N ARG A 164 6.93 -9.53 -13.42
CA ARG A 164 5.63 -9.77 -14.07
C ARG A 164 5.83 -10.62 -15.33
N VAL A 165 4.98 -11.63 -15.47
CA VAL A 165 4.90 -12.51 -16.64
C VAL A 165 3.53 -12.38 -17.31
N ARG A 166 3.51 -12.14 -18.63
CA ARG A 166 2.30 -12.27 -19.48
C ARG A 166 2.20 -13.73 -19.92
N ALA A 167 1.44 -14.53 -19.16
CA ALA A 167 1.26 -15.96 -19.44
C ALA A 167 0.40 -16.18 -20.70
N THR A 168 -0.63 -15.35 -20.88
CA THR A 168 -1.44 -15.26 -22.10
C THR A 168 -1.83 -13.79 -22.32
N ASP A 169 -2.55 -13.48 -23.41
CA ASP A 169 -3.03 -12.10 -23.63
C ASP A 169 -4.01 -11.62 -22.56
N ARG A 170 -4.71 -12.55 -21.91
CA ARG A 170 -5.69 -12.28 -20.85
C ARG A 170 -5.11 -12.50 -19.45
N LEU A 171 -4.18 -13.43 -19.28
CA LEU A 171 -3.63 -13.81 -17.98
C LEU A 171 -2.22 -13.25 -17.76
N ARG A 172 -2.06 -12.53 -16.65
CA ARG A 172 -0.78 -12.03 -16.16
C ARG A 172 -0.54 -12.55 -14.76
N LEU A 173 0.72 -12.88 -14.48
CA LEU A 173 1.21 -13.33 -13.19
C LEU A 173 2.29 -12.38 -12.70
N ALA A 174 2.43 -12.24 -11.40
CA ALA A 174 3.48 -11.42 -10.81
C ALA A 174 3.99 -12.03 -9.50
N ALA A 175 5.21 -11.66 -9.16
CA ALA A 175 5.79 -11.91 -7.85
C ALA A 175 6.52 -10.65 -7.39
N THR A 176 6.41 -10.29 -6.11
CA THR A 176 7.20 -9.23 -5.49
C THR A 176 7.83 -9.70 -4.18
N VAL A 177 8.94 -9.09 -3.84
CA VAL A 177 9.58 -9.15 -2.53
C VAL A 177 9.77 -7.72 -2.06
N ASP A 178 9.12 -7.35 -0.96
CA ASP A 178 9.08 -5.98 -0.45
C ASP A 178 9.76 -5.87 0.92
N ASP A 179 10.25 -4.67 1.23
CA ASP A 179 10.87 -4.28 2.50
C ASP A 179 12.16 -5.04 2.84
N LEU A 180 12.93 -5.47 1.83
CA LEU A 180 14.24 -6.06 2.11
C LEU A 180 15.16 -5.02 2.76
N LEU A 181 15.86 -5.45 3.82
CA LEU A 181 16.79 -4.62 4.61
C LEU A 181 16.13 -3.49 5.42
N ALA A 182 14.81 -3.29 5.30
CA ALA A 182 14.11 -2.23 6.00
C ALA A 182 14.10 -2.43 7.51
N LYS A 183 14.55 -1.40 8.23
CA LYS A 183 14.61 -1.34 9.68
C LYS A 183 14.64 0.11 10.16
N TYR A 184 14.18 0.32 11.38
CA TYR A 184 14.46 1.51 12.17
C TYR A 184 15.47 1.17 13.27
N GLU A 185 16.39 2.09 13.50
CA GLU A 185 17.33 2.04 14.61
C GLU A 185 17.05 3.24 15.51
N TRP A 186 16.41 2.96 16.64
CA TRP A 186 16.01 3.94 17.64
C TRP A 186 17.14 4.17 18.63
N ASP A 187 17.34 5.43 18.99
CA ASP A 187 18.20 5.85 20.09
C ASP A 187 17.45 6.84 20.98
N ALA A 188 16.94 6.34 22.11
CA ALA A 188 16.23 7.16 23.09
C ALA A 188 17.15 7.61 24.24
N SER A 189 18.47 7.56 24.08
CA SER A 189 19.41 7.93 25.15
C SER A 189 19.25 9.38 25.64
N ALA A 190 18.82 10.29 24.76
CA ALA A 190 18.53 11.68 25.08
C ALA A 190 17.47 11.86 26.19
N ILE A 191 16.54 10.91 26.30
CA ILE A 191 15.46 10.90 27.31
C ILE A 191 15.67 9.80 28.37
N GLY A 192 16.89 9.28 28.50
CA GLY A 192 17.23 8.22 29.46
C GLY A 192 16.77 6.81 29.04
N GLY A 193 16.39 6.62 27.78
CA GLY A 193 16.07 5.33 27.19
C GLY A 193 17.30 4.58 26.66
N GLY A 194 17.05 3.47 25.97
CA GLY A 194 18.08 2.65 25.31
C GLY A 194 17.99 2.69 23.79
N THR A 195 18.83 1.89 23.13
CA THR A 195 18.75 1.67 21.69
C THR A 195 17.89 0.44 21.37
N HIS A 196 17.13 0.51 20.28
CA HIS A 196 16.30 -0.60 19.82
C HIS A 196 16.30 -0.68 18.30
N THR A 197 16.22 -1.89 17.75
CA THR A 197 16.14 -2.09 16.29
C THR A 197 14.84 -2.78 15.92
N ASP A 198 13.97 -2.06 15.23
CA ASP A 198 12.75 -2.60 14.67
C ASP A 198 12.96 -2.96 13.21
N ARG A 199 12.86 -4.25 12.88
CA ARG A 199 12.96 -4.72 11.49
C ARG A 199 11.58 -4.78 10.87
N PHE A 200 11.48 -4.26 9.65
CA PHE A 200 10.27 -4.41 8.87
C PHE A 200 10.16 -5.89 8.44
N PRO A 201 8.95 -6.44 8.40
CA PRO A 201 8.76 -7.82 7.97
C PRO A 201 8.92 -7.90 6.44
N VAL A 202 9.75 -8.83 5.96
CA VAL A 202 9.89 -9.07 4.52
C VAL A 202 8.59 -9.70 4.00
N ARG A 203 8.07 -9.15 2.90
CA ARG A 203 6.80 -9.59 2.30
C ARG A 203 7.06 -10.20 0.93
N VAL A 204 6.57 -11.41 0.71
CA VAL A 204 6.53 -12.04 -0.61
C VAL A 204 5.10 -12.04 -1.10
N ARG A 205 4.82 -11.37 -2.23
CA ARG A 205 3.47 -11.34 -2.83
C ARG A 205 3.48 -12.08 -4.16
N LEU A 206 2.45 -12.90 -4.38
CA LEU A 206 2.16 -13.51 -5.68
C LEU A 206 0.85 -12.91 -6.18
N GLY A 207 0.84 -12.44 -7.43
CA GLY A 207 -0.31 -11.78 -8.03
C GLY A 207 -0.76 -12.46 -9.32
N ALA A 208 -2.05 -12.38 -9.61
CA ALA A 208 -2.63 -12.74 -10.88
C ALA A 208 -3.64 -11.68 -11.32
N SER A 209 -3.67 -11.39 -12.62
CA SER A 209 -4.64 -10.50 -13.25
C SER A 209 -5.22 -11.20 -14.49
N TYR A 210 -6.55 -11.18 -14.61
CA TYR A 210 -7.26 -11.80 -15.72
C TYR A 210 -8.27 -10.83 -16.33
N SER A 211 -8.13 -10.55 -17.62
CA SER A 211 -9.03 -9.67 -18.39
C SER A 211 -10.12 -10.46 -19.10
N VAL A 212 -11.36 -10.01 -18.98
CA VAL A 212 -12.58 -10.59 -19.57
C VAL A 212 -13.38 -9.49 -20.28
N LEU A 213 -14.27 -9.87 -21.22
CA LEU A 213 -15.16 -8.94 -21.95
C LEU A 213 -14.42 -7.79 -22.66
N ASP A 214 -13.43 -8.13 -23.49
CA ASP A 214 -12.59 -7.14 -24.19
C ASP A 214 -11.99 -6.08 -23.24
N GLU A 215 -11.52 -6.56 -22.08
CA GLU A 215 -10.92 -5.79 -20.99
C GLU A 215 -11.86 -4.94 -20.13
N ARG A 216 -13.17 -4.94 -20.39
CA ARG A 216 -14.16 -4.22 -19.57
C ARG A 216 -14.30 -4.77 -18.16
N LEU A 217 -14.05 -6.06 -17.97
CA LEU A 217 -14.04 -6.70 -16.66
C LEU A 217 -12.62 -7.21 -16.38
N ARG A 218 -12.04 -6.81 -15.24
CA ARG A 218 -10.75 -7.32 -14.78
C ARG A 218 -10.90 -7.95 -13.41
N LEU A 219 -10.37 -9.15 -13.27
CA LEU A 219 -10.30 -9.90 -12.01
C LEU A 219 -8.86 -9.92 -11.54
N LEU A 220 -8.66 -9.55 -10.28
CA LEU A 220 -7.35 -9.41 -9.66
C LEU A 220 -7.30 -10.27 -8.41
N GLN A 221 -6.15 -10.90 -8.21
CA GLN A 221 -5.87 -11.68 -7.02
C GLN A 221 -4.43 -11.41 -6.61
N ALA A 222 -4.21 -11.23 -5.31
CA ALA A 222 -2.86 -11.27 -4.74
C ALA A 222 -2.86 -12.12 -3.47
N ARG A 223 -1.78 -12.85 -3.24
CA ARG A 223 -1.54 -13.62 -2.03
C ARG A 223 -0.23 -13.14 -1.43
N THR A 224 -0.29 -12.72 -0.18
CA THR A 224 0.86 -12.21 0.57
C THR A 224 1.26 -13.24 1.60
N ARG A 225 2.55 -13.57 1.60
CA ARG A 225 3.21 -14.31 2.67
C ARG A 225 4.20 -13.37 3.33
N THR A 226 4.06 -13.18 4.63
CA THR A 226 4.97 -12.37 5.43
C THR A 226 5.92 -13.29 6.16
N GLU A 227 7.22 -13.07 6.02
CA GLU A 227 8.23 -13.78 6.80
C GLU A 227 8.84 -12.82 7.82
N SER A 228 8.64 -13.12 9.10
CA SER A 228 9.40 -12.52 10.20
C SER A 228 9.94 -13.65 11.07
N PHE A 229 11.04 -13.38 11.80
CA PHE A 229 11.71 -14.36 12.68
C PHE A 229 10.80 -14.95 13.78
N LEU A 230 9.55 -14.48 13.92
CA LEU A 230 8.59 -14.92 14.93
C LEU A 230 7.18 -15.30 14.39
N PHE A 231 6.78 -14.93 13.16
CA PHE A 231 5.38 -15.10 12.72
C PHE A 231 5.24 -15.51 11.25
N HIS A 232 4.40 -16.52 11.00
CA HIS A 232 3.96 -16.95 9.66
C HIS A 232 2.49 -16.56 9.48
N ASN A 233 2.21 -15.56 8.66
CA ASN A 233 0.84 -15.16 8.35
C ASN A 233 0.63 -15.12 6.83
N LEU A 234 -0.50 -15.67 6.41
CA LEU A 234 -0.91 -15.76 5.01
C LEU A 234 -2.17 -14.92 4.81
N GLY A 235 -2.07 -13.89 3.97
CA GLY A 235 -3.23 -13.09 3.55
C GLY A 235 -3.52 -13.27 2.07
N ALA A 236 -4.79 -13.29 1.70
CA ALA A 236 -5.23 -13.20 0.32
C ALA A 236 -6.03 -11.90 0.08
N ARG A 237 -5.97 -11.44 -1.15
CA ARG A 237 -6.58 -10.21 -1.67
C ARG A 237 -7.25 -10.54 -2.98
N VAL A 238 -8.44 -10.01 -3.18
CA VAL A 238 -9.15 -10.11 -4.47
C VAL A 238 -9.78 -8.76 -4.80
N GLY A 239 -9.81 -8.44 -6.09
CA GLY A 239 -10.41 -7.23 -6.60
C GLY A 239 -11.06 -7.47 -7.96
N ALA A 240 -12.11 -6.72 -8.25
CA ALA A 240 -12.73 -6.70 -9.56
C ALA A 240 -13.00 -5.26 -9.98
N SER A 241 -12.67 -4.93 -11.23
CA SER A 241 -13.06 -3.66 -11.86
C SER A 241 -13.98 -3.92 -13.05
N PHE A 242 -14.98 -3.07 -13.22
CA PHE A 242 -15.91 -3.12 -14.33
C PHE A 242 -16.11 -1.73 -14.93
N GLN A 243 -15.77 -1.57 -16.21
CA GLN A 243 -15.97 -0.35 -16.96
C GLN A 243 -17.42 -0.29 -17.48
N LEU A 244 -18.26 0.48 -16.81
CA LEU A 244 -19.69 0.62 -17.17
C LEU A 244 -19.85 1.34 -18.50
N VAL A 245 -19.11 2.44 -18.64
CA VAL A 245 -19.00 3.29 -19.83
C VAL A 245 -17.59 3.85 -19.89
N ASP A 246 -17.19 4.44 -21.01
CA ASP A 246 -15.81 4.90 -21.22
C ASP A 246 -15.30 5.87 -20.14
N ILE A 247 -16.22 6.65 -19.55
CA ILE A 247 -15.93 7.65 -18.52
C ILE A 247 -16.04 7.12 -17.09
N LEU A 248 -16.63 5.95 -16.84
CA LEU A 248 -16.96 5.47 -15.49
C LEU A 248 -16.57 3.99 -15.30
N GLU A 249 -15.71 3.76 -14.32
CA GLU A 249 -15.35 2.41 -13.85
C GLU A 249 -15.77 2.24 -12.39
N VAL A 250 -16.39 1.11 -12.07
CA VAL A 250 -16.70 0.71 -10.68
C VAL A 250 -15.77 -0.43 -10.25
N ARG A 251 -15.48 -0.48 -8.96
CA ARG A 251 -14.50 -1.39 -8.38
C ARG A 251 -15.02 -1.92 -7.05
N ALA A 252 -14.68 -3.17 -6.76
CA ALA A 252 -14.89 -3.78 -5.46
C ALA A 252 -13.72 -4.72 -5.14
N GLY A 253 -13.43 -4.87 -3.85
CA GLY A 253 -12.32 -5.70 -3.41
C GLY A 253 -12.46 -6.16 -1.96
N LEU A 254 -11.73 -7.22 -1.64
CA LEU A 254 -11.55 -7.73 -0.30
C LEU A 254 -10.05 -7.87 -0.05
N ASP A 255 -9.56 -7.22 1.00
CA ASP A 255 -8.21 -7.42 1.53
C ASP A 255 -8.27 -8.28 2.82
N ARG A 256 -7.12 -8.85 3.20
CA ARG A 256 -6.90 -9.61 4.45
C ARG A 256 -7.73 -10.90 4.58
N ILE A 257 -8.05 -11.56 3.47
CA ILE A 257 -8.70 -12.88 3.50
C ILE A 257 -7.76 -13.91 4.14
N GLY A 258 -8.25 -14.59 5.19
CA GLY A 258 -7.47 -15.60 5.93
C GLY A 258 -6.61 -15.04 7.06
N VAL A 259 -6.63 -13.72 7.29
CA VAL A 259 -5.95 -13.07 8.42
C VAL A 259 -6.96 -12.85 9.54
N GLU A 260 -6.69 -13.38 10.73
CA GLU A 260 -7.58 -13.23 11.92
C GLU A 260 -9.04 -13.66 11.65
N GLY A 261 -9.24 -14.73 10.86
CA GLY A 261 -10.57 -15.24 10.54
C GLY A 261 -11.41 -14.25 9.74
N THR A 262 -12.65 -13.98 10.17
CA THR A 262 -13.55 -13.01 9.53
C THR A 262 -13.39 -11.58 10.07
N SER A 263 -12.79 -11.40 11.25
CA SER A 263 -12.64 -10.08 11.88
C SER A 263 -11.57 -9.21 11.24
N GLY A 264 -10.59 -9.82 10.56
CA GLY A 264 -9.55 -9.09 9.82
C GLY A 264 -9.96 -8.68 8.41
N LEU A 265 -11.10 -9.15 7.89
CA LEU A 265 -11.54 -8.87 6.52
C LEU A 265 -11.77 -7.39 6.29
N ARG A 266 -11.29 -6.91 5.14
CA ARG A 266 -11.36 -5.50 4.77
C ARG A 266 -12.06 -5.35 3.41
N PRO A 267 -13.41 -5.37 3.37
CA PRO A 267 -14.15 -5.10 2.16
C PRO A 267 -14.01 -3.64 1.74
N SER A 268 -13.97 -3.42 0.43
CA SER A 268 -13.90 -2.10 -0.17
C SER A 268 -14.67 -2.02 -1.47
N ALA A 269 -15.11 -0.81 -1.80
CA ALA A 269 -15.74 -0.48 -3.06
C ALA A 269 -15.37 0.93 -3.46
N GLY A 270 -15.44 1.22 -4.76
CA GLY A 270 -15.10 2.53 -5.27
C GLY A 270 -15.47 2.71 -6.72
N PHE A 271 -15.23 3.92 -7.22
CA PHE A 271 -15.42 4.25 -8.62
C PHE A 271 -14.33 5.19 -9.11
N GLY A 272 -14.16 5.28 -10.43
CA GLY A 272 -13.30 6.23 -11.08
C GLY A 272 -14.03 6.89 -12.23
N VAL A 273 -13.89 8.21 -12.33
CA VAL A 273 -14.39 9.01 -13.44
C VAL A 273 -13.22 9.51 -14.26
N ARG A 274 -13.30 9.36 -15.57
CA ARG A 274 -12.31 9.85 -16.54
C ARG A 274 -12.91 11.01 -17.34
N GLN A 275 -12.16 12.11 -17.45
CA GLN A 275 -12.54 13.26 -18.24
C GLN A 275 -11.33 13.78 -19.02
N SER A 276 -11.47 13.88 -20.34
CA SER A 276 -10.47 14.53 -21.20
C SER A 276 -10.79 16.01 -21.35
N VAL A 277 -9.85 16.88 -21.01
CA VAL A 277 -9.94 18.34 -21.15
C VAL A 277 -8.84 18.80 -22.10
N GLY A 278 -9.19 19.02 -23.36
CA GLY A 278 -8.20 19.25 -24.41
C GLY A 278 -7.32 18.01 -24.61
N ASN A 279 -6.01 18.16 -24.37
CA ASN A 279 -5.04 17.07 -24.44
C ASN A 279 -4.79 16.39 -23.07
N LEU A 280 -5.29 16.96 -21.98
CA LEU A 280 -5.08 16.42 -20.63
C LEU A 280 -6.14 15.36 -20.33
N ASP A 281 -5.71 14.20 -19.82
CA ASP A 281 -6.60 13.15 -19.31
C ASP A 281 -6.60 13.21 -17.78
N LEU A 282 -7.71 13.72 -17.23
CA LEU A 282 -7.94 13.84 -15.79
C LEU A 282 -8.74 12.63 -15.31
N ARG A 283 -8.30 12.02 -14.21
CA ARG A 283 -9.04 10.94 -13.55
C ARG A 283 -9.25 11.24 -12.09
N ILE A 284 -10.46 10.99 -11.62
CA ILE A 284 -10.85 11.16 -10.21
C ILE A 284 -11.34 9.82 -9.73
N HIS A 285 -10.78 9.35 -8.62
CA HIS A 285 -11.15 8.08 -8.01
C HIS A 285 -11.58 8.29 -6.57
N TYR A 286 -12.55 7.50 -6.14
CA TYR A 286 -13.00 7.43 -4.77
C TYR A 286 -13.10 5.99 -4.32
N ALA A 287 -12.73 5.73 -3.06
CA ALA A 287 -12.86 4.44 -2.41
C ALA A 287 -13.42 4.58 -1.00
N ALA A 288 -14.35 3.71 -0.66
CA ALA A 288 -14.80 3.44 0.69
C ALA A 288 -14.24 2.08 1.12
N THR A 289 -13.48 2.06 2.20
CA THR A 289 -12.84 0.85 2.72
C THR A 289 -13.20 0.68 4.18
N LEU A 290 -13.71 -0.48 4.58
CA LEU A 290 -13.99 -0.75 5.99
C LEU A 290 -12.68 -0.81 6.78
N GLU A 291 -12.62 -0.15 7.93
CA GLU A 291 -11.49 -0.25 8.86
C GLU A 291 -11.64 -1.51 9.73
N PRO A 292 -10.66 -2.42 9.70
CA PRO A 292 -10.62 -3.54 10.63
C PRO A 292 -10.66 -3.03 12.08
N HIS A 293 -11.29 -3.80 12.97
CA HIS A 293 -11.35 -3.57 14.43
C HIS A 293 -12.14 -2.34 14.91
N VAL A 294 -12.26 -1.26 14.12
CA VAL A 294 -13.02 -0.04 14.47
C VAL A 294 -14.40 -0.01 13.80
N ARG A 295 -14.59 -0.78 12.70
CA ARG A 295 -15.84 -0.90 11.92
C ARG A 295 -16.36 0.42 11.33
N THR A 296 -15.47 1.38 11.16
CA THR A 296 -15.69 2.66 10.50
C THR A 296 -15.25 2.58 9.03
N VAL A 297 -15.56 3.60 8.25
CA VAL A 297 -15.20 3.64 6.82
C VAL A 297 -14.07 4.64 6.63
N MET A 298 -12.93 4.15 6.13
CA MET A 298 -11.87 4.97 5.58
C MET A 298 -12.29 5.44 4.19
N ASN A 299 -12.31 6.76 4.01
CA ASN A 299 -12.65 7.41 2.75
C ASN A 299 -11.37 7.87 2.07
N THR A 300 -11.15 7.46 0.82
CA THR A 300 -9.97 7.84 0.06
C THR A 300 -10.36 8.48 -1.25
N GLY A 301 -9.82 9.67 -1.52
CA GLY A 301 -9.93 10.35 -2.80
C GLY A 301 -8.58 10.37 -3.51
N THR A 302 -8.58 10.22 -4.84
CA THR A 302 -7.39 10.34 -5.68
C THR A 302 -7.69 11.17 -6.91
N VAL A 303 -6.76 12.04 -7.28
CA VAL A 303 -6.76 12.78 -8.53
C VAL A 303 -5.51 12.42 -9.31
N GLU A 304 -5.68 12.04 -10.57
CA GLU A 304 -4.59 11.73 -11.49
C GLU A 304 -4.65 12.64 -12.71
N LEU A 305 -3.49 13.13 -13.12
CA LEU A 305 -3.31 13.92 -14.33
C LEU A 305 -2.31 13.22 -15.23
N PHE A 306 -2.73 12.90 -16.45
CA PHE A 306 -1.85 12.40 -17.50
C PHE A 306 -1.40 13.56 -18.39
N LEU A 307 -0.09 13.64 -18.62
CA LEU A 307 0.60 14.71 -19.37
C LEU A 307 1.01 14.24 -20.76
#